data_AF-A0A437PTM0-F1
#
_entry.id   AF-A0A437PTM0-F1
#
_cell.length_a   1.000
_cell.length_b   1.000
_cell.length_c   1.000
_cell.angle_alpha   90.00
_cell.angle_beta   90.00
_cell.angle_gamma   90.00
#
_symmetry.space_group_name_H-M   'P 1'
#
loop_
_entity.id
_entity.type
_entity.pdbx_description
1 polymer ?
#
loop_
_entity_poly.entity_id
_entity_poly.type
_entity_poly.pdbx_seq_one_letter_code
_entity_poly.pdbx_strand_id
1 'polypeptide(L)'
;MKKILVSFLLIFSFCISTMAQEADKTVSIIVSGSGKTQEEAKQQALRSAIEQAFGAFISSKTEILNDKLVADQISSVSSGNIQSFTILNESQLPDGGWGLTLNAVVSVTKLISFSEAKGLNVEFKGALFTINIKQQLLNEQAEINVVSEMFGFLHENMQKSFDFSVQTGEPKSLDEKSEKWEIPMIISSTANKNMDFCANYFIKTLAAIGLTENEVLNYKNLNKPIYSVIIKYQGVEKTIYLRRKVSFGIIRTLASQWDFYKSLFQLESNVESTLFPIPKNSINLPSGREGISIRSNFAKYNEWNRASTREINFNFLTNGELASNINHSYTLTIDQVNKLNGFKVIPRGVVSNFKQGGLVIFEKEGHGLVTSILDLGVMKWKEANSACNELISNGFDDWRLPNKNELDSIINYYTSYGLGFLRYYEQNGDTRTFNSYWSSTQADRDYFIYINTPANRNKFNNTDSENLGYLFIAVRTF
;
A
#
# COMPACT_ATOMS: atom_id res chain seq x y z
N MET A 1 87.26 20.17 -31.34
CA MET A 1 86.08 20.73 -30.63
C MET A 1 85.01 19.63 -30.50
N LYS A 2 84.54 19.37 -29.27
CA LYS A 2 83.30 18.68 -28.82
C LYS A 2 82.91 17.35 -29.53
N LYS A 3 83.12 16.16 -28.95
CA LYS A 3 82.29 15.43 -27.93
C LYS A 3 80.79 15.34 -28.27
N ILE A 4 80.26 14.11 -28.36
CA ILE A 4 79.03 13.54 -27.72
C ILE A 4 78.77 12.16 -28.38
N LEU A 5 79.11 11.05 -27.70
CA LEU A 5 78.27 10.18 -26.84
C LEU A 5 77.19 9.38 -27.63
N VAL A 6 77.32 8.05 -27.79
CA VAL A 6 76.86 6.95 -26.89
C VAL A 6 75.32 6.88 -26.87
N SER A 7 74.59 5.76 -26.92
CA SER A 7 74.77 4.32 -27.15
C SER A 7 73.38 3.69 -26.87
N PHE A 8 73.23 2.39 -27.13
CA PHE A 8 72.21 1.47 -26.58
C PHE A 8 70.77 1.53 -27.10
N LEU A 9 70.56 0.68 -28.12
CA LEU A 9 69.31 -0.02 -28.39
C LEU A 9 69.09 -1.08 -27.29
N LEU A 10 68.25 -0.79 -26.29
CA LEU A 10 67.80 -1.75 -25.28
C LEU A 10 66.27 -1.84 -25.38
N ILE A 11 65.83 -2.96 -25.96
CA ILE A 11 64.43 -3.37 -26.08
C ILE A 11 63.91 -3.61 -24.66
N PHE A 12 63.29 -2.60 -24.07
CA PHE A 12 62.49 -2.76 -22.86
C PHE A 12 61.07 -3.11 -23.29
N SER A 13 60.76 -4.41 -23.23
CA SER A 13 59.41 -4.95 -23.28
C SER A 13 58.59 -4.29 -22.16
N PHE A 14 57.87 -3.22 -22.49
CA PHE A 14 56.84 -2.68 -21.63
C PHE A 14 55.65 -3.64 -21.66
N CYS A 15 55.63 -4.59 -20.73
CA CYS A 15 54.39 -5.24 -20.31
C CYS A 15 53.46 -4.12 -19.84
N ILE A 16 52.54 -3.70 -20.70
CA ILE A 16 51.35 -2.99 -20.26
C ILE A 16 50.52 -4.05 -19.54
N SER A 17 50.74 -4.18 -18.24
CA SER A 17 49.72 -4.70 -17.35
C SER A 17 48.56 -3.71 -17.44
N THR A 18 47.62 -3.98 -18.35
CA THR A 18 46.27 -3.46 -18.24
C THR A 18 45.78 -3.91 -16.87
N MET A 19 45.83 -2.98 -15.90
CA MET A 19 45.01 -3.09 -14.72
C MET A 19 43.58 -3.08 -15.27
N ALA A 20 43.01 -4.26 -15.46
CA ALA A 20 41.58 -4.41 -15.53
C ALA A 20 41.08 -3.94 -14.16
N GLN A 21 40.74 -2.66 -14.06
CA GLN A 21 40.01 -2.14 -12.93
C GLN A 21 38.74 -2.99 -12.89
N GLU A 22 38.60 -3.81 -11.85
CA GLU A 22 37.37 -4.55 -11.62
C GLU A 22 36.26 -3.49 -11.62
N ALA A 23 35.37 -3.54 -12.62
CA ALA A 23 34.33 -2.53 -12.78
C ALA A 23 33.59 -2.39 -11.45
N ASP A 24 33.41 -1.15 -10.96
CA ASP A 24 32.72 -0.92 -9.69
C ASP A 24 31.35 -1.59 -9.76
N LYS A 25 31.12 -2.57 -8.86
CA LYS A 25 29.89 -3.36 -8.85
C LYS A 25 28.77 -2.46 -8.33
N THR A 26 27.81 -2.17 -9.18
CA THR A 26 26.66 -1.32 -8.86
C THR A 26 25.35 -2.11 -8.88
N VAL A 27 24.38 -1.60 -8.13
CA VAL A 27 22.99 -2.03 -8.19
C VAL A 27 22.08 -0.84 -8.39
N SER A 28 21.01 -1.04 -9.15
CA SER A 28 20.00 -0.02 -9.42
C SER A 28 18.74 -0.35 -8.64
N ILE A 29 18.26 0.55 -7.79
CA ILE A 29 17.10 0.31 -6.93
C ILE A 29 16.12 1.47 -7.12
N ILE A 30 14.86 1.14 -7.44
CA ILE A 30 13.79 2.12 -7.51
C ILE A 30 13.18 2.25 -6.12
N VAL A 31 13.23 3.45 -5.56
CA VAL A 31 12.83 3.74 -4.18
C VAL A 31 11.94 4.95 -4.14
N SER A 32 11.08 5.02 -3.13
CA SER A 32 10.23 6.17 -2.88
C SER A 32 10.58 6.80 -1.53
N GLY A 33 10.13 8.03 -1.35
CA GLY A 33 10.18 8.73 -0.09
C GLY A 33 9.15 9.86 -0.05
N SER A 34 8.88 10.34 1.15
CA SER A 34 7.94 11.40 1.47
C SER A 34 8.51 12.34 2.52
N GLY A 35 8.06 13.59 2.54
CA GLY A 35 8.57 14.59 3.47
C GLY A 35 7.78 15.89 3.41
N LYS A 36 8.07 16.83 4.31
CA LYS A 36 7.46 18.17 4.26
C LYS A 36 8.03 18.99 3.11
N THR A 37 9.23 18.64 2.64
CA THR A 37 9.90 19.27 1.50
C THR A 37 10.35 18.22 0.48
N GLN A 38 10.57 18.66 -0.76
CA GLN A 38 11.14 17.81 -1.81
C GLN A 38 12.49 17.19 -1.40
N GLU A 39 13.34 17.96 -0.72
CA GLU A 39 14.65 17.48 -0.25
C GLU A 39 14.52 16.44 0.88
N GLU A 40 13.57 16.60 1.81
CA GLU A 40 13.29 15.57 2.82
C GLU A 40 12.80 14.27 2.17
N ALA A 41 11.86 14.35 1.22
CA ALA A 41 11.36 13.18 0.50
C ALA A 41 12.49 12.45 -0.28
N LYS A 42 13.36 13.22 -0.92
CA LYS A 42 14.54 12.71 -1.63
C LYS A 42 15.56 12.06 -0.69
N GLN A 43 15.85 12.67 0.46
CA GLN A 43 16.74 12.10 1.47
C GLN A 43 16.19 10.78 2.02
N GLN A 44 14.88 10.71 2.29
CA GLN A 44 14.24 9.46 2.71
C GLN A 44 14.36 8.37 1.63
N ALA A 45 14.11 8.71 0.37
CA ALA A 45 14.25 7.76 -0.74
C ALA A 45 15.69 7.23 -0.88
N LEU A 46 16.69 8.12 -0.86
CA LEU A 46 18.10 7.72 -0.96
C LEU A 46 18.54 6.86 0.23
N ARG A 47 18.06 7.17 1.43
CA ARG A 47 18.27 6.34 2.63
C ARG A 47 17.70 4.93 2.43
N SER A 48 16.48 4.81 1.92
CA SER A 48 15.85 3.52 1.60
C SER A 48 16.67 2.71 0.59
N ALA A 49 17.29 3.35 -0.41
CA ALA A 49 18.16 2.65 -1.35
C ALA A 49 19.41 2.05 -0.68
N ILE A 50 20.04 2.80 0.23
CA ILE A 50 21.21 2.33 0.99
C ILE A 50 20.81 1.18 1.91
N GLU A 51 19.70 1.30 2.64
CA GLU A 51 19.20 0.26 3.55
C GLU A 51 18.90 -1.04 2.80
N GLN A 52 18.23 -0.96 1.64
CA GLN A 52 17.95 -2.13 0.81
C GLN A 52 19.22 -2.77 0.25
N ALA A 53 20.14 -1.97 -0.30
CA ALA A 53 21.42 -2.48 -0.81
C ALA A 53 22.25 -3.14 0.30
N PHE A 54 22.29 -2.54 1.49
CA PHE A 54 22.98 -3.08 2.65
C PHE A 54 22.37 -4.43 3.09
N GLY A 55 21.04 -4.50 3.18
CA GLY A 55 20.29 -5.71 3.50
C GLY A 55 20.61 -6.89 2.59
N ALA A 56 20.69 -6.63 1.28
CA ALA A 56 20.92 -7.67 0.28
C ALA A 56 22.40 -8.11 0.16
N PHE A 57 23.34 -7.17 0.32
CA PHE A 57 24.76 -7.42 0.00
C PHE A 57 25.67 -7.60 1.20
N ILE A 58 25.32 -7.07 2.37
CA ILE A 58 26.20 -7.04 3.55
C ILE A 58 25.62 -7.87 4.70
N SER A 59 24.41 -7.55 5.15
CA SER A 59 23.80 -8.25 6.30
C SER A 59 22.29 -8.30 6.18
N SER A 60 21.71 -9.50 6.34
CA SER A 60 20.27 -9.70 6.39
C SER A 60 19.63 -9.31 7.73
N LYS A 61 20.44 -8.99 8.76
CA LYS A 61 19.94 -8.58 10.08
C LYS A 61 19.94 -7.05 10.18
N THR A 62 18.73 -6.47 10.19
CA THR A 62 18.47 -5.05 10.47
C THR A 62 18.83 -4.63 11.90
N GLU A 63 19.08 -5.57 12.81
CA GLU A 63 19.54 -5.30 14.19
C GLU A 63 20.78 -4.38 14.24
N ILE A 64 21.66 -4.44 13.22
CA ILE A 64 22.83 -3.57 13.12
C ILE A 64 22.46 -2.14 12.67
N LEU A 65 21.35 -1.96 11.94
CA LEU A 65 20.86 -0.64 11.48
C LEU A 65 20.18 0.17 12.59
N ASN A 66 19.60 -0.50 13.59
CA ASN A 66 18.92 0.13 14.73
C ASN A 66 19.88 0.64 15.82
N ASP A 67 21.16 0.27 15.77
CA ASP A 67 22.16 0.96 16.58
C ASP A 67 22.16 2.42 16.16
N LYS A 68 21.89 3.33 17.12
CA LYS A 68 21.83 4.78 16.94
C LYS A 68 23.04 5.33 16.15
N LEU A 69 24.18 4.64 16.23
CA LEU A 69 25.38 4.87 15.43
C LEU A 69 25.17 4.65 13.93
N VAL A 70 24.51 3.59 13.48
CA VAL A 70 24.31 3.29 12.05
C VAL A 70 23.23 4.19 11.43
N ALA A 71 22.16 4.52 12.15
CA ALA A 71 21.16 5.48 11.70
C ALA A 71 21.73 6.92 11.54
N ASP A 72 22.49 7.41 12.53
CA ASP A 72 23.18 8.71 12.44
C ASP A 72 24.27 8.70 11.34
N GLN A 73 24.90 7.54 11.10
CA GLN A 73 25.95 7.38 10.09
C GLN A 73 25.42 7.22 8.66
N ILE A 74 24.20 6.72 8.43
CA ILE A 74 23.57 6.71 7.10
C ILE A 74 23.26 8.13 6.60
N SER A 75 22.99 9.09 7.50
CA SER A 75 22.86 10.50 7.12
C SER A 75 24.17 11.06 6.51
N SER A 76 25.33 10.58 7.00
CA SER A 76 26.67 10.87 6.50
C SER A 76 27.03 10.15 5.18
N VAL A 77 26.26 9.14 4.77
CA VAL A 77 26.55 8.27 3.61
C VAL A 77 25.89 8.77 2.31
N SER A 78 25.04 9.79 2.40
CA SER A 78 24.23 10.31 1.29
C SER A 78 25.02 10.91 0.11
N SER A 79 26.35 11.09 0.21
CA SER A 79 27.20 11.56 -0.91
C SER A 79 28.24 10.56 -1.44
N GLY A 80 28.59 9.49 -0.70
CA GLY A 80 29.72 8.63 -1.08
C GLY A 80 29.35 7.33 -1.81
N ASN A 81 28.26 6.67 -1.39
CA ASN A 81 27.88 5.32 -1.83
C ASN A 81 26.83 5.32 -2.95
N ILE A 82 26.03 6.38 -3.04
CA ILE A 82 25.17 6.65 -4.19
C ILE A 82 26.06 7.21 -5.31
N GLN A 83 26.20 6.47 -6.42
CA GLN A 83 26.92 6.97 -7.59
C GLN A 83 26.11 8.00 -8.37
N SER A 84 24.81 7.75 -8.52
CA SER A 84 23.88 8.62 -9.20
C SER A 84 22.44 8.27 -8.83
N PHE A 85 21.51 9.17 -9.14
CA PHE A 85 20.08 8.89 -9.09
C PHE A 85 19.34 9.63 -10.19
N THR A 86 18.14 9.18 -10.51
CA THR A 86 17.23 9.83 -11.46
C THR A 86 15.82 9.83 -10.90
N ILE A 87 15.20 11.00 -10.80
CA ILE A 87 13.81 11.13 -10.35
C ILE A 87 12.89 10.58 -11.44
N LEU A 88 12.03 9.64 -11.08
CA LEU A 88 11.07 8.99 -11.97
C LEU A 88 9.65 9.54 -11.79
N ASN A 89 9.31 9.91 -10.57
CA ASN A 89 8.05 10.58 -10.23
C ASN A 89 8.29 11.53 -9.05
N GLU A 90 7.65 12.68 -9.06
CA GLU A 90 7.63 13.58 -7.91
C GLU A 90 6.34 14.39 -7.94
N SER A 91 5.82 14.69 -6.76
CA SER A 91 4.62 15.51 -6.64
C SER A 91 4.54 16.15 -5.27
N GLN A 92 4.13 17.42 -5.26
CA GLN A 92 3.64 18.06 -4.05
C GLN A 92 2.19 17.62 -3.81
N LEU A 93 1.89 17.22 -2.58
CA LEU A 93 0.57 16.90 -2.08
C LEU A 93 -0.32 18.14 -2.01
N PRO A 94 -1.65 17.98 -2.11
CA PRO A 94 -2.62 19.05 -1.82
C PRO A 94 -2.48 19.69 -0.43
N ASP A 95 -1.89 19.00 0.55
CA ASP A 95 -1.61 19.52 1.89
C ASP A 95 -0.22 20.19 2.04
N GLY A 96 0.56 20.24 0.96
CA GLY A 96 1.89 20.85 0.90
C GLY A 96 3.06 19.90 1.11
N GLY A 97 2.83 18.66 1.57
CA GLY A 97 3.88 17.63 1.66
C GLY A 97 4.40 17.20 0.29
N TRP A 98 5.44 16.38 0.25
CA TRP A 98 6.07 15.90 -0.98
C TRP A 98 6.16 14.38 -0.99
N GLY A 99 5.90 13.79 -2.15
CA GLY A 99 6.16 12.38 -2.44
C GLY A 99 7.04 12.26 -3.68
N LEU A 100 8.02 11.37 -3.66
CA LEU A 100 9.00 11.21 -4.71
C LEU A 100 9.34 9.73 -4.92
N THR A 101 9.58 9.34 -6.17
CA THR A 101 10.12 8.04 -6.58
C THR A 101 11.33 8.28 -7.46
N LEU A 102 12.47 7.66 -7.15
CA LEU A 102 13.70 7.76 -7.93
C LEU A 102 14.32 6.39 -8.18
N ASN A 103 15.13 6.28 -9.23
CA ASN A 103 16.08 5.20 -9.43
C ASN A 103 17.42 5.61 -8.84
N ALA A 104 17.94 4.88 -7.85
CA ALA A 104 19.26 5.10 -7.25
C ALA A 104 20.26 4.05 -7.72
N VAL A 105 21.45 4.48 -8.13
CA VAL A 105 22.58 3.60 -8.44
C VAL A 105 23.53 3.58 -7.25
N VAL A 106 23.58 2.45 -6.55
CA VAL A 106 24.40 2.25 -5.35
C VAL A 106 25.65 1.45 -5.69
N SER A 107 26.84 1.92 -5.27
CA SER A 107 28.07 1.14 -5.35
C SER A 107 28.12 0.12 -4.21
N VAL A 108 28.08 -1.16 -4.57
CA VAL A 108 28.22 -2.27 -3.61
C VAL A 108 29.64 -2.30 -3.06
N THR A 109 30.64 -2.04 -3.90
CA THR A 109 32.06 -2.01 -3.50
C THR A 109 32.30 -1.01 -2.38
N LYS A 110 31.84 0.23 -2.56
CA LYS A 110 32.01 1.28 -1.55
C LYS A 110 31.24 0.96 -0.26
N LEU A 111 30.06 0.36 -0.39
CA LEU A 111 29.25 -0.04 0.75
C LEU A 111 29.93 -1.16 1.58
N ILE A 112 30.58 -2.12 0.90
CA ILE A 112 31.40 -3.16 1.55
C ILE A 112 32.61 -2.53 2.25
N SER A 113 33.40 -1.71 1.53
CA SER A 113 34.58 -1.06 2.12
C SER A 113 34.24 -0.19 3.33
N PHE A 114 33.09 0.50 3.28
CA PHE A 114 32.58 1.25 4.42
C PHE A 114 32.26 0.33 5.62
N SER A 115 31.63 -0.81 5.37
CA SER A 115 31.25 -1.77 6.41
C SER A 115 32.47 -2.41 7.06
N GLU A 116 33.46 -2.81 6.26
CA GLU A 116 34.73 -3.36 6.73
C GLU A 116 35.54 -2.36 7.55
N ALA A 117 35.59 -1.09 7.11
CA ALA A 117 36.24 0.00 7.86
C ALA A 117 35.60 0.24 9.24
N LYS A 118 34.37 -0.26 9.46
CA LYS A 118 33.66 -0.19 10.74
C LYS A 118 33.74 -1.49 11.54
N GLY A 119 34.53 -2.47 11.10
CA GLY A 119 34.76 -3.73 11.80
C GLY A 119 33.73 -4.81 11.51
N LEU A 120 32.83 -4.62 10.54
CA LEU A 120 31.94 -5.68 10.07
C LEU A 120 32.72 -6.63 9.15
N ASN A 121 32.70 -7.92 9.45
CA ASN A 121 33.27 -8.92 8.55
C ASN A 121 32.28 -9.20 7.41
N VAL A 122 32.57 -8.69 6.21
CA VAL A 122 31.72 -8.87 5.04
C VAL A 122 32.31 -9.95 4.13
N GLU A 123 31.74 -11.14 4.16
CA GLU A 123 32.15 -12.22 3.27
C GLU A 123 31.45 -12.09 1.90
N PHE A 124 31.95 -11.21 1.03
CA PHE A 124 31.44 -11.11 -0.34
C PHE A 124 32.11 -12.12 -1.27
N LYS A 125 31.50 -13.31 -1.39
CA LYS A 125 31.88 -14.35 -2.37
C LYS A 125 30.85 -14.43 -3.49
N GLY A 126 30.91 -13.54 -4.48
CA GLY A 126 29.91 -13.48 -5.56
C GLY A 126 30.48 -13.44 -6.96
N ALA A 127 30.33 -14.53 -7.73
CA ALA A 127 30.37 -14.50 -9.19
C ALA A 127 29.23 -13.61 -9.74
N LEU A 128 29.34 -13.14 -11.01
CA LEU A 128 28.35 -12.27 -11.67
C LEU A 128 26.89 -12.79 -11.55
N PHE A 129 26.73 -14.11 -11.51
CA PHE A 129 25.44 -14.77 -11.33
C PHE A 129 24.74 -14.45 -9.99
N THR A 130 25.48 -14.36 -8.88
CA THR A 130 24.92 -14.05 -7.56
C THR A 130 24.41 -12.60 -7.52
N ILE A 131 25.05 -11.68 -8.24
CA ILE A 131 24.64 -10.27 -8.31
C ILE A 131 23.28 -10.14 -9.01
N ASN A 132 23.08 -10.85 -10.13
CA ASN A 132 21.80 -10.80 -10.85
C ASN A 132 20.63 -11.32 -10.01
N ILE A 133 20.83 -12.40 -9.25
CA ILE A 133 19.81 -12.91 -8.32
C ILE A 133 19.52 -11.89 -7.22
N LYS A 134 20.55 -11.32 -6.58
CA LYS A 134 20.39 -10.30 -5.54
C LYS A 134 19.70 -9.04 -6.07
N GLN A 135 20.03 -8.61 -7.28
CA GLN A 135 19.34 -7.49 -7.96
C GLN A 135 17.86 -7.78 -8.20
N GLN A 136 17.53 -9.01 -8.60
CA GLN A 136 16.13 -9.40 -8.76
C GLN A 136 15.37 -9.36 -7.42
N LEU A 137 15.98 -9.90 -6.35
CA LEU A 137 15.39 -9.86 -5.00
C LEU A 137 15.23 -8.43 -4.48
N LEU A 138 16.19 -7.54 -4.78
CA LEU A 138 16.08 -6.11 -4.50
C LEU A 138 14.88 -5.49 -5.23
N ASN A 139 14.72 -5.77 -6.53
CA ASN A 139 13.58 -5.23 -7.29
C ASN A 139 12.24 -5.74 -6.73
N GLU A 140 12.20 -7.00 -6.29
CA GLU A 140 11.01 -7.59 -5.64
C GLU A 140 10.67 -6.89 -4.31
N GLN A 141 11.66 -6.56 -3.48
CA GLN A 141 11.44 -5.86 -2.20
C GLN A 141 11.14 -4.36 -2.40
N ALA A 142 11.87 -3.72 -3.30
CA ALA A 142 11.67 -2.32 -3.68
C ALA A 142 10.24 -2.07 -4.19
N GLU A 143 9.71 -2.99 -5.01
CA GLU A 143 8.33 -2.93 -5.49
C GLU A 143 7.32 -2.90 -4.33
N ILE A 144 7.50 -3.73 -3.30
CA ILE A 144 6.60 -3.77 -2.14
C ILE A 144 6.67 -2.45 -1.38
N ASN A 145 7.87 -1.93 -1.13
CA ASN A 145 8.07 -0.67 -0.40
C ASN A 145 7.45 0.52 -1.16
N VAL A 146 7.75 0.67 -2.45
CA VAL A 146 7.22 1.76 -3.29
C VAL A 146 5.70 1.71 -3.38
N VAL A 147 5.11 0.52 -3.56
CA VAL A 147 3.65 0.37 -3.63
C VAL A 147 2.98 0.67 -2.27
N SER A 148 3.63 0.33 -1.17
CA SER A 148 3.13 0.62 0.18
C SER A 148 3.16 2.12 0.50
N GLU A 149 4.24 2.81 0.15
CA GLU A 149 4.31 4.28 0.30
C GLU A 149 3.30 4.99 -0.61
N MET A 150 3.17 4.52 -1.86
CA MET A 150 2.15 5.02 -2.78
C MET A 150 0.74 4.83 -2.20
N PHE A 151 0.46 3.69 -1.57
CA PHE A 151 -0.83 3.47 -0.90
C PHE A 151 -1.08 4.54 0.17
N GLY A 152 -0.11 4.78 1.06
CA GLY A 152 -0.25 5.78 2.12
C GLY A 152 -0.53 7.17 1.57
N PHE A 153 0.26 7.57 0.56
CA PHE A 153 0.11 8.84 -0.13
C PHE A 153 -1.26 8.99 -0.78
N LEU A 154 -1.73 7.96 -1.49
CA LEU A 154 -3.01 8.02 -2.20
C LEU A 154 -4.21 7.91 -1.27
N HIS A 155 -4.13 7.10 -0.21
CA HIS A 155 -5.27 6.82 0.67
C HIS A 155 -5.86 8.09 1.29
N GLU A 156 -5.02 9.00 1.77
CA GLU A 156 -5.47 10.26 2.37
C GLU A 156 -5.99 11.26 1.33
N ASN A 157 -5.40 11.29 0.13
CA ASN A 157 -5.86 12.17 -0.95
C ASN A 157 -7.17 11.72 -1.60
N MET A 158 -7.36 10.41 -1.70
CA MET A 158 -8.58 9.81 -2.22
C MET A 158 -9.79 10.16 -1.35
N GLN A 159 -9.62 10.34 -0.04
CA GLN A 159 -10.67 10.82 0.88
C GLN A 159 -11.13 12.26 0.58
N LYS A 160 -10.33 13.05 -0.14
CA LYS A 160 -10.65 14.42 -0.57
C LYS A 160 -10.98 14.50 -2.06
N SER A 161 -11.13 13.38 -2.75
CA SER A 161 -11.24 13.32 -4.21
C SER A 161 -12.67 13.42 -4.75
N PHE A 162 -13.64 13.65 -3.88
CA PHE A 162 -15.05 13.79 -4.24
C PHE A 162 -15.66 15.06 -3.64
N ASP A 163 -16.40 15.79 -4.47
CA ASP A 163 -17.32 16.83 -4.04
C ASP A 163 -18.72 16.24 -3.94
N PHE A 164 -19.50 16.73 -2.98
CA PHE A 164 -20.83 16.19 -2.70
C PHE A 164 -21.91 17.26 -2.83
N SER A 165 -23.06 16.86 -3.37
CA SER A 165 -24.26 17.71 -3.44
C SER A 165 -25.51 16.92 -3.06
N VAL A 166 -26.53 17.59 -2.56
CA VAL A 166 -27.84 17.00 -2.24
C VAL A 166 -28.94 17.69 -3.02
N GLN A 167 -29.85 16.88 -3.54
CA GLN A 167 -31.11 17.33 -4.12
C GLN A 167 -32.25 16.67 -3.36
N THR A 168 -33.15 17.47 -2.81
CA THR A 168 -34.36 17.00 -2.11
C THR A 168 -35.51 16.86 -3.08
N GLY A 169 -36.31 15.81 -2.91
CA GLY A 169 -37.60 15.65 -3.56
C GLY A 169 -38.74 16.15 -2.68
N GLU A 170 -39.96 16.08 -3.24
CA GLU A 170 -41.18 16.49 -2.55
C GLU A 170 -41.46 15.61 -1.31
N PRO A 171 -41.81 16.21 -0.16
CA PRO A 171 -42.22 15.47 1.04
C PRO A 171 -43.42 14.56 0.79
N LYS A 172 -43.40 13.35 1.36
CA LYS A 172 -44.49 12.38 1.27
C LYS A 172 -44.96 11.97 2.65
N SER A 173 -46.26 12.02 2.90
CA SER A 173 -46.82 11.50 4.15
C SER A 173 -46.71 9.96 4.18
N LEU A 174 -46.26 9.42 5.32
CA LEU A 174 -46.09 7.99 5.56
C LEU A 174 -47.25 7.35 6.33
N ASP A 175 -48.20 8.14 6.80
CA ASP A 175 -49.36 7.69 7.57
C ASP A 175 -50.62 8.49 7.21
N GLU A 176 -51.79 7.89 7.43
CA GLU A 176 -53.08 8.53 7.13
C GLU A 176 -53.33 9.81 7.94
N LYS A 177 -52.65 9.95 9.09
CA LYS A 177 -52.76 11.10 9.99
C LYS A 177 -51.82 12.26 9.63
N SER A 178 -50.90 12.07 8.68
CA SER A 178 -49.87 13.03 8.31
C SER A 178 -48.98 13.50 9.48
N GLU A 179 -48.73 12.61 10.42
CA GLU A 179 -47.84 12.82 11.56
C GLU A 179 -46.38 12.54 11.18
N LYS A 180 -46.14 11.63 10.23
CA LYS A 180 -44.80 11.28 9.71
C LYS A 180 -44.66 11.59 8.23
N TRP A 181 -43.53 12.20 7.89
CA TRP A 181 -43.20 12.64 6.54
C TRP A 181 -41.85 12.10 6.11
N GLU A 182 -41.81 11.44 4.96
CA GLU A 182 -40.60 11.09 4.24
C GLU A 182 -40.13 12.29 3.42
N ILE A 183 -38.87 12.69 3.58
CA ILE A 183 -38.22 13.66 2.71
C ILE A 183 -37.21 12.92 1.83
N PRO A 184 -37.60 12.49 0.61
CA PRO A 184 -36.70 11.78 -0.29
C PRO A 184 -35.58 12.71 -0.77
N MET A 185 -34.41 12.17 -1.03
CA MET A 185 -33.27 12.93 -1.53
C MET A 185 -32.26 12.07 -2.28
N ILE A 186 -31.50 12.73 -3.15
CA ILE A 186 -30.40 12.14 -3.91
C ILE A 186 -29.13 12.90 -3.53
N ILE A 187 -28.14 12.17 -3.01
CA ILE A 187 -26.80 12.68 -2.77
C ILE A 187 -25.92 12.26 -3.94
N SER A 188 -25.32 13.23 -4.61
CA SER A 188 -24.41 12.99 -5.73
C SER A 188 -22.97 13.16 -5.27
N SER A 189 -22.10 12.21 -5.62
CA SER A 189 -20.65 12.33 -5.45
C SER A 189 -20.00 12.54 -6.82
N THR A 190 -19.23 13.60 -6.99
CA THR A 190 -18.55 13.96 -8.25
C THR A 190 -17.05 14.01 -8.02
N ALA A 191 -16.27 13.36 -8.88
CA ALA A 191 -14.81 13.40 -8.78
C ALA A 191 -14.31 14.84 -8.97
N ASN A 192 -13.36 15.27 -8.13
CA ASN A 192 -12.76 16.61 -8.23
C ASN A 192 -11.29 16.52 -8.70
N LYS A 193 -10.57 17.64 -8.71
CA LYS A 193 -9.17 17.71 -9.21
C LYS A 193 -8.19 16.79 -8.45
N ASN A 194 -8.49 16.43 -7.20
CA ASN A 194 -7.64 15.50 -6.44
C ASN A 194 -7.72 14.07 -7.02
N MET A 195 -8.81 13.71 -7.70
CA MET A 195 -8.91 12.44 -8.41
C MET A 195 -7.88 12.35 -9.54
N ASP A 196 -7.79 13.40 -10.37
CA ASP A 196 -6.83 13.47 -11.47
C ASP A 196 -5.39 13.41 -10.95
N PHE A 197 -5.13 14.09 -9.83
CA PHE A 197 -3.85 14.00 -9.12
C PHE A 197 -3.51 12.56 -8.72
N CYS A 198 -4.45 11.88 -8.04
CA CYS A 198 -4.27 10.51 -7.58
C CYS A 198 -4.03 9.53 -8.75
N ALA A 199 -4.82 9.65 -9.82
CA ALA A 199 -4.70 8.83 -11.02
C ALA A 199 -3.32 8.98 -11.66
N ASN A 200 -2.86 10.22 -11.86
CA ASN A 200 -1.57 10.51 -12.46
C ASN A 200 -0.41 10.01 -11.60
N TYR A 201 -0.45 10.25 -10.28
CA TYR A 201 0.59 9.78 -9.37
C TYR A 201 0.66 8.25 -9.37
N PHE A 202 -0.49 7.56 -9.26
CA PHE A 202 -0.57 6.10 -9.32
C PHE A 202 0.01 5.53 -10.62
N ILE A 203 -0.40 6.06 -11.77
CA ILE A 203 0.05 5.59 -13.09
C ILE A 203 1.57 5.79 -13.26
N LYS A 204 2.10 6.95 -12.87
CA LYS A 204 3.53 7.25 -12.98
C LYS A 204 4.36 6.35 -12.07
N THR A 205 3.96 6.20 -10.80
CA THR A 205 4.67 5.35 -9.83
C THR A 205 4.67 3.89 -10.27
N LEU A 206 3.53 3.34 -10.68
CA LEU A 206 3.48 1.96 -11.16
C LEU A 206 4.26 1.75 -12.46
N ALA A 207 4.25 2.74 -13.36
CA ALA A 207 5.01 2.64 -14.60
C ALA A 207 6.53 2.65 -14.36
N ALA A 208 6.98 3.34 -13.31
CA ALA A 208 8.38 3.37 -12.91
C ALA A 208 8.86 2.01 -12.37
N ILE A 209 8.05 1.32 -11.56
CA ILE A 209 8.45 0.05 -10.93
C ILE A 209 8.06 -1.19 -11.73
N GLY A 210 7.13 -1.07 -12.67
CA GLY A 210 6.59 -2.21 -13.42
C GLY A 210 7.66 -2.99 -14.18
N LEU A 211 7.41 -4.28 -14.40
CA LEU A 211 8.26 -5.13 -15.22
C LEU A 211 8.30 -4.60 -16.67
N THR A 212 9.51 -4.50 -17.21
CA THR A 212 9.73 -4.32 -18.65
C THR A 212 9.35 -5.59 -19.42
N GLU A 213 9.15 -5.49 -20.74
CA GLU A 213 8.81 -6.64 -21.58
C GLU A 213 9.84 -7.79 -21.47
N ASN A 214 11.13 -7.44 -21.42
CA ASN A 214 12.21 -8.41 -21.23
C ASN A 214 12.16 -9.09 -19.85
N GLU A 215 11.86 -8.34 -18.78
CA GLU A 215 11.73 -8.93 -17.45
C GLU A 215 10.48 -9.82 -17.36
N VAL A 216 9.37 -9.45 -18.00
CA VAL A 216 8.18 -10.32 -18.08
C VAL A 216 8.54 -11.66 -18.73
N LEU A 217 9.28 -11.65 -19.85
CA LEU A 217 9.74 -12.87 -20.51
C LEU A 217 10.66 -13.69 -19.59
N ASN A 218 11.60 -13.02 -18.91
CA ASN A 218 12.49 -13.68 -17.96
C ASN A 218 11.73 -14.36 -16.81
N TYR A 219 10.76 -13.67 -16.19
CA TYR A 219 9.94 -14.24 -15.12
C TYR A 219 9.14 -15.46 -15.59
N LYS A 220 8.59 -15.41 -16.81
CA LYS A 220 7.93 -16.57 -17.42
C LYS A 220 8.90 -17.75 -17.60
N ASN A 221 10.11 -17.51 -18.10
CA ASN A 221 11.14 -18.55 -18.28
C ASN A 221 11.59 -19.17 -16.95
N LEU A 222 11.62 -18.37 -15.88
CA LEU A 222 11.93 -18.82 -14.52
C LEU A 222 10.74 -19.47 -13.80
N ASN A 223 9.59 -19.64 -14.48
CA ASN A 223 8.34 -20.13 -13.89
C ASN A 223 7.90 -19.33 -12.65
N LYS A 224 8.22 -18.03 -12.61
CA LYS A 224 7.77 -17.10 -11.56
C LYS A 224 6.43 -16.48 -11.94
N PRO A 225 5.52 -16.27 -10.97
CA PRO A 225 4.26 -15.59 -11.23
C PRO A 225 4.50 -14.11 -11.57
N ILE A 226 3.60 -13.55 -12.38
CA ILE A 226 3.46 -12.11 -12.64
C ILE A 226 2.02 -11.70 -12.37
N TYR A 227 1.81 -10.45 -11.97
CA TYR A 227 0.50 -9.91 -11.61
C TYR A 227 0.19 -8.67 -12.45
N SER A 228 -0.96 -8.64 -13.10
CA SER A 228 -1.38 -7.61 -14.05
C SER A 228 -2.26 -6.55 -13.37
N VAL A 229 -1.93 -5.28 -13.57
CA VAL A 229 -2.73 -4.11 -13.17
C VAL A 229 -3.10 -3.36 -14.44
N ILE A 230 -4.38 -3.46 -14.82
CA ILE A 230 -4.94 -2.75 -15.97
C ILE A 230 -5.54 -1.45 -15.46
N ILE A 231 -5.04 -0.32 -15.94
CA ILE A 231 -5.44 1.01 -15.48
C ILE A 231 -6.16 1.71 -16.61
N LYS A 232 -7.35 2.23 -16.35
CA LYS A 232 -8.11 3.06 -17.29
C LYS A 232 -8.24 4.47 -16.72
N TYR A 233 -7.82 5.46 -17.50
CA TYR A 233 -7.92 6.87 -17.12
C TYR A 233 -7.95 7.74 -18.39
N GLN A 234 -8.88 8.70 -18.44
CA GLN A 234 -9.06 9.61 -19.59
C GLN A 234 -9.16 8.88 -20.95
N GLY A 235 -9.82 7.72 -20.99
CA GLY A 235 -9.99 6.91 -22.20
C GLY A 235 -8.74 6.13 -22.63
N VAL A 236 -7.62 6.24 -21.90
CA VAL A 236 -6.39 5.47 -22.13
C VAL A 236 -6.38 4.26 -21.20
N GLU A 237 -6.08 3.09 -21.77
CA GLU A 237 -5.84 1.84 -21.04
C GLU A 237 -4.34 1.52 -21.01
N LYS A 238 -3.81 1.20 -19.83
CA LYS A 238 -2.41 0.83 -19.63
C LYS A 238 -2.31 -0.41 -18.76
N THR A 239 -1.56 -1.42 -19.20
CA THR A 239 -1.27 -2.62 -18.41
C THR A 239 0.12 -2.54 -17.80
N ILE A 240 0.22 -2.81 -16.50
CA ILE A 240 1.48 -2.84 -15.76
C ILE A 240 1.61 -4.19 -15.06
N TYR A 241 2.78 -4.82 -15.16
CA TYR A 241 3.05 -6.12 -14.55
C TYR A 241 3.92 -5.96 -13.30
N LEU A 242 3.50 -6.60 -12.22
CA LEU A 242 4.18 -6.62 -10.93
C LEU A 242 4.78 -8.00 -10.63
N ARG A 243 5.86 -8.01 -9.86
CA ARG A 243 6.64 -9.20 -9.48
C ARG A 243 5.99 -9.94 -8.32
N ARG A 244 5.39 -9.23 -7.36
CA ARG A 244 5.01 -9.81 -6.07
C ARG A 244 3.50 -9.77 -5.80
N LYS A 245 3.01 -10.86 -5.20
CA LYS A 245 1.61 -10.99 -4.73
C LYS A 245 1.25 -9.91 -3.71
N VAL A 246 2.20 -9.54 -2.85
CA VAL A 246 2.01 -8.53 -1.80
C VAL A 246 1.76 -7.15 -2.42
N SER A 247 2.58 -6.72 -3.37
CA SER A 247 2.38 -5.47 -4.13
C SER A 247 1.00 -5.44 -4.80
N PHE A 248 0.63 -6.52 -5.48
CA PHE A 248 -0.70 -6.67 -6.08
C PHE A 248 -1.83 -6.60 -5.03
N GLY A 249 -1.62 -7.21 -3.87
CA GLY A 249 -2.55 -7.17 -2.73
C GLY A 249 -2.77 -5.75 -2.20
N ILE A 250 -1.71 -4.94 -2.08
CA ILE A 250 -1.81 -3.53 -1.64
C ILE A 250 -2.66 -2.71 -2.62
N ILE A 251 -2.43 -2.88 -3.93
CA ILE A 251 -3.23 -2.20 -4.97
C ILE A 251 -4.70 -2.64 -4.88
N ARG A 252 -4.94 -3.93 -4.64
CA ARG A 252 -6.28 -4.46 -4.41
C ARG A 252 -6.93 -3.85 -3.16
N THR A 253 -6.17 -3.63 -2.09
CA THR A 253 -6.67 -2.92 -0.90
C THR A 253 -7.11 -1.51 -1.26
N LEU A 254 -6.27 -0.72 -1.94
CA LEU A 254 -6.62 0.64 -2.36
C LEU A 254 -7.91 0.64 -3.19
N ALA A 255 -8.00 -0.28 -4.14
CA ALA A 255 -9.17 -0.47 -4.99
C ALA A 255 -10.44 -0.80 -4.19
N SER A 256 -10.32 -1.65 -3.16
CA SER A 256 -11.46 -2.05 -2.33
C SER A 256 -12.03 -0.92 -1.46
N GLN A 257 -11.31 0.20 -1.32
CA GLN A 257 -11.73 1.38 -0.56
C GLN A 257 -12.51 2.40 -1.40
N TRP A 258 -12.78 2.11 -2.67
CA TRP A 258 -13.47 3.04 -3.57
C TRP A 258 -14.84 3.49 -3.07
N ASP A 259 -15.63 2.56 -2.53
CA ASP A 259 -16.94 2.90 -1.97
C ASP A 259 -16.82 3.78 -0.73
N PHE A 260 -15.81 3.54 0.12
CA PHE A 260 -15.52 4.39 1.27
C PHE A 260 -15.26 5.83 0.86
N TYR A 261 -14.44 6.07 -0.17
CA TYR A 261 -14.13 7.42 -0.64
C TYR A 261 -15.37 8.14 -1.21
N LYS A 262 -16.19 7.43 -2.00
CA LYS A 262 -17.43 7.98 -2.58
C LYS A 262 -18.52 8.30 -1.55
N SER A 263 -18.44 7.74 -0.34
CA SER A 263 -19.44 7.93 0.71
C SER A 263 -18.96 8.82 1.86
N LEU A 264 -17.86 9.56 1.68
CA LEU A 264 -17.20 10.26 2.78
C LEU A 264 -17.81 11.65 3.08
N PHE A 265 -19.10 11.65 3.41
CA PHE A 265 -19.85 12.86 3.74
C PHE A 265 -20.77 12.67 4.94
N GLN A 266 -21.22 13.79 5.50
CA GLN A 266 -22.26 13.87 6.52
C GLN A 266 -23.40 14.72 5.97
N LEU A 267 -24.63 14.37 6.34
CA LEU A 267 -25.81 15.16 5.99
C LEU A 267 -26.37 15.83 7.24
N GLU A 268 -26.47 17.15 7.16
CA GLU A 268 -26.92 17.98 8.25
C GLU A 268 -28.14 18.80 7.85
N SER A 269 -29.02 19.02 8.82
CA SER A 269 -30.08 20.01 8.79
C SER A 269 -30.16 20.67 10.17
N ASN A 270 -31.06 21.64 10.32
CA ASN A 270 -31.31 22.27 11.61
C ASN A 270 -32.17 21.43 12.57
N VAL A 271 -32.72 20.30 12.13
CA VAL A 271 -33.61 19.44 12.93
C VAL A 271 -33.12 18.00 13.06
N GLU A 272 -32.23 17.57 12.17
CA GLU A 272 -31.63 16.24 12.12
C GLU A 272 -30.17 16.34 11.66
N SER A 273 -29.33 15.46 12.20
CA SER A 273 -27.98 15.23 11.71
C SER A 273 -27.76 13.72 11.64
N THR A 274 -27.42 13.23 10.46
CA THR A 274 -27.07 11.83 10.27
C THR A 274 -25.69 11.75 9.66
N LEU A 275 -24.83 11.05 10.39
CA LEU A 275 -23.65 10.44 9.79
C LEU A 275 -24.16 9.35 8.86
N PHE A 276 -24.02 9.56 7.56
CA PHE A 276 -24.36 8.51 6.60
C PHE A 276 -23.53 7.28 6.95
N PRO A 277 -24.17 6.11 7.10
CA PRO A 277 -23.44 4.92 7.42
C PRO A 277 -22.52 4.62 6.25
N ILE A 278 -21.25 4.71 6.53
CA ILE A 278 -20.49 3.49 6.73
C ILE A 278 -21.39 2.44 7.47
N PRO A 279 -21.98 1.39 6.86
CA PRO A 279 -21.64 0.67 5.62
C PRO A 279 -22.80 0.35 4.59
N LYS A 280 -22.37 0.21 3.32
CA LYS A 280 -22.78 -0.67 2.18
C LYS A 280 -24.21 -0.88 1.65
N ASN A 281 -25.32 -0.56 2.33
CA ASN A 281 -26.63 -1.11 1.87
C ASN A 281 -27.57 -0.18 1.07
N SER A 282 -27.09 0.91 0.47
CA SER A 282 -27.97 1.82 -0.32
C SER A 282 -27.29 2.50 -1.52
N ILE A 283 -26.36 1.81 -2.20
CA ILE A 283 -25.72 2.33 -3.42
C ILE A 283 -26.39 1.70 -4.66
N ASN A 284 -27.20 2.46 -5.38
CA ASN A 284 -27.60 2.10 -6.74
C ASN A 284 -26.53 2.62 -7.71
N LEU A 285 -25.76 1.71 -8.30
CA LEU A 285 -24.74 2.04 -9.30
C LEU A 285 -25.40 2.17 -10.69
N PRO A 286 -25.12 3.21 -11.49
CA PRO A 286 -25.51 3.24 -12.89
C PRO A 286 -24.87 2.06 -13.64
N SER A 287 -25.65 1.34 -14.42
CA SER A 287 -25.18 0.20 -15.22
C SER A 287 -24.11 0.65 -16.24
N GLY A 288 -22.91 0.04 -16.19
CA GLY A 288 -21.93 0.09 -17.28
C GLY A 288 -20.68 0.96 -17.09
N ARG A 289 -20.48 1.61 -15.93
CA ARG A 289 -19.23 2.33 -15.60
C ARG A 289 -18.81 2.07 -14.16
N GLU A 290 -18.45 0.82 -13.89
CA GLU A 290 -17.91 0.38 -12.61
C GLU A 290 -16.60 1.13 -12.31
N GLY A 291 -16.65 2.06 -11.35
CA GLY A 291 -15.47 2.45 -10.60
C GLY A 291 -14.83 1.18 -10.04
N ILE A 292 -13.62 0.89 -10.50
CA ILE A 292 -12.82 -0.30 -10.20
C ILE A 292 -13.64 -1.61 -10.22
N SER A 293 -13.76 -2.20 -11.40
CA SER A 293 -14.17 -3.59 -11.52
C SER A 293 -13.01 -4.50 -11.08
N ILE A 294 -13.09 -5.16 -9.92
CA ILE A 294 -12.30 -6.39 -9.74
C ILE A 294 -12.95 -7.42 -10.67
N ARG A 295 -12.57 -7.42 -11.95
CA ARG A 295 -12.88 -8.55 -12.85
C ARG A 295 -12.07 -9.74 -12.36
N SER A 296 -12.63 -10.45 -11.39
CA SER A 296 -12.50 -11.88 -11.44
C SER A 296 -13.11 -12.27 -12.77
N ASN A 297 -12.30 -12.77 -13.70
CA ASN A 297 -12.85 -13.56 -14.79
C ASN A 297 -13.50 -14.80 -14.17
N PHE A 298 -14.71 -14.67 -13.64
CA PHE A 298 -15.71 -15.74 -13.69
C PHE A 298 -16.29 -15.75 -15.11
N ALA A 299 -15.42 -15.65 -16.13
CA ALA A 299 -15.78 -16.11 -17.45
C ALA A 299 -16.09 -17.59 -17.27
N LYS A 300 -17.32 -17.97 -17.62
CA LYS A 300 -17.74 -19.36 -17.77
C LYS A 300 -16.67 -20.12 -18.57
N TYR A 301 -15.77 -20.79 -17.87
CA TYR A 301 -14.95 -21.85 -18.43
C TYR A 301 -15.08 -23.02 -17.48
N ASN A 302 -15.94 -23.93 -17.92
CA ASN A 302 -15.99 -25.28 -17.42
C ASN A 302 -14.59 -25.86 -17.61
N GLU A 303 -13.87 -26.06 -16.50
CA GLU A 303 -13.04 -27.22 -16.21
C GLU A 303 -12.23 -26.95 -14.93
N TRP A 304 -11.96 -28.03 -14.20
CA TRP A 304 -11.50 -28.08 -12.82
C TRP A 304 -10.02 -27.66 -12.63
N ASN A 305 -9.67 -26.43 -13.03
CA ASN A 305 -8.42 -25.75 -12.70
C ASN A 305 -8.66 -24.23 -12.69
N ARG A 306 -9.25 -23.71 -11.60
CA ARG A 306 -9.70 -22.30 -11.53
C ARG A 306 -8.59 -21.41 -10.97
N ALA A 307 -8.06 -20.54 -11.83
CA ALA A 307 -6.94 -19.64 -11.56
C ALA A 307 -7.25 -18.59 -10.48
N SER A 308 -6.36 -18.46 -9.48
CA SER A 308 -6.33 -17.28 -8.62
C SER A 308 -6.18 -16.03 -9.50
N THR A 309 -7.05 -15.03 -9.37
CA THR A 309 -7.05 -13.88 -10.29
C THR A 309 -5.76 -13.06 -10.07
N ARG A 310 -4.83 -13.13 -11.03
CA ARG A 310 -3.58 -12.33 -11.05
C ARG A 310 -3.75 -11.05 -11.85
N GLU A 311 -4.97 -10.55 -11.94
CA GLU A 311 -5.32 -9.36 -12.70
C GLU A 311 -6.28 -8.50 -11.89
N ILE A 312 -6.07 -7.19 -11.92
CA ILE A 312 -7.00 -6.19 -11.38
C ILE A 312 -7.21 -5.08 -12.41
N ASN A 313 -8.46 -4.63 -12.56
CA ASN A 313 -8.78 -3.46 -13.37
C ASN A 313 -9.06 -2.27 -12.45
N PHE A 314 -8.28 -1.21 -12.60
CA PHE A 314 -8.40 0.02 -11.83
C PHE A 314 -8.87 1.13 -12.76
N ASN A 315 -10.13 1.54 -12.62
CA ASN A 315 -10.73 2.59 -13.44
C ASN A 315 -10.81 3.88 -12.64
N PHE A 316 -9.94 4.85 -12.94
CA PHE A 316 -10.00 6.17 -12.34
C PHE A 316 -11.08 7.02 -13.02
N LEU A 317 -11.78 7.80 -12.22
CA LEU A 317 -12.66 8.86 -12.71
C LEU A 317 -11.83 10.08 -13.09
N THR A 318 -12.46 10.99 -13.82
CA THR A 318 -11.87 12.28 -14.20
C THR A 318 -12.56 13.43 -13.48
N ASN A 319 -11.87 14.56 -13.27
CA ASN A 319 -12.46 15.73 -12.63
C ASN A 319 -13.77 16.17 -13.32
N GLY A 320 -14.83 16.33 -12.54
CA GLY A 320 -16.19 16.64 -12.97
C GLY A 320 -17.05 15.40 -13.29
N GLU A 321 -16.49 14.20 -13.26
CA GLU A 321 -17.23 12.97 -13.56
C GLU A 321 -18.09 12.53 -12.37
N LEU A 322 -19.36 12.25 -12.64
CA LEU A 322 -20.29 11.73 -11.62
C LEU A 322 -19.87 10.31 -11.21
N ALA A 323 -19.59 10.13 -9.92
CA ALA A 323 -19.13 8.87 -9.37
C ALA A 323 -20.27 7.99 -8.83
N SER A 324 -21.28 8.59 -8.20
CA SER A 324 -22.45 7.88 -7.68
C SER A 324 -23.60 8.82 -7.35
N ASN A 325 -24.82 8.27 -7.38
CA ASN A 325 -26.03 8.86 -6.83
C ASN A 325 -26.55 7.94 -5.72
N ILE A 326 -26.71 8.47 -4.52
CA ILE A 326 -27.13 7.75 -3.33
C ILE A 326 -28.53 8.24 -2.97
N ASN A 327 -29.51 7.33 -3.06
CA ASN A 327 -30.87 7.63 -2.62
C ASN A 327 -30.95 7.52 -1.11
N HIS A 328 -31.56 8.52 -0.47
CA HIS A 328 -31.82 8.53 0.96
C HIS A 328 -33.13 9.23 1.27
N SER A 329 -33.56 9.15 2.52
CA SER A 329 -34.74 9.85 2.99
C SER A 329 -34.68 10.05 4.50
N TYR A 330 -35.13 11.20 4.99
CA TYR A 330 -35.44 11.38 6.40
C TYR A 330 -36.91 11.12 6.68
N THR A 331 -37.21 10.49 7.82
CA THR A 331 -38.56 10.49 8.38
C THR A 331 -38.63 11.55 9.46
N LEU A 332 -39.44 12.58 9.23
CA LEU A 332 -39.63 13.73 10.13
C LEU A 332 -41.07 13.81 10.60
N THR A 333 -41.28 14.39 11.79
CA THR A 333 -42.61 14.83 12.23
C THR A 333 -43.03 16.11 11.51
N ILE A 334 -44.34 16.39 11.44
CA ILE A 334 -44.85 17.65 10.86
C ILE A 334 -44.22 18.91 11.50
N ASP A 335 -43.99 18.89 12.81
CA ASP A 335 -43.34 19.99 13.52
C ASP A 335 -41.87 20.18 13.12
N GLN A 336 -41.15 19.09 12.86
CA GLN A 336 -39.79 19.14 12.33
C GLN A 336 -39.77 19.64 10.88
N VAL A 337 -40.70 19.19 10.04
CA VAL A 337 -40.84 19.67 8.65
C VAL A 337 -41.09 21.17 8.61
N ASN A 338 -41.99 21.69 9.46
CA ASN A 338 -42.28 23.12 9.54
C ASN A 338 -41.08 23.99 9.97
N LYS A 339 -40.12 23.39 10.68
CA LYS A 339 -38.89 24.07 11.11
C LYS A 339 -37.73 23.85 10.15
N LEU A 340 -37.83 22.91 9.21
CA LEU A 340 -36.73 22.51 8.34
C LEU A 340 -36.30 23.67 7.42
N ASN A 341 -35.00 23.99 7.42
CA ASN A 341 -34.44 25.03 6.57
C ASN A 341 -33.63 24.47 5.38
N GLY A 342 -33.67 23.16 5.17
CA GLY A 342 -33.00 22.43 4.11
C GLY A 342 -31.94 21.46 4.62
N PHE A 343 -31.30 20.77 3.69
CA PHE A 343 -30.21 19.84 3.96
C PHE A 343 -28.91 20.33 3.36
N LYS A 344 -27.81 20.04 4.05
CA LYS A 344 -26.44 20.30 3.60
C LYS A 344 -25.64 19.02 3.66
N VAL A 345 -24.82 18.80 2.65
CA VAL A 345 -23.83 17.73 2.65
C VAL A 345 -22.46 18.32 2.94
N ILE A 346 -21.79 17.76 3.94
CA ILE A 346 -20.49 18.21 4.39
C ILE A 346 -19.48 17.09 4.15
N PRO A 347 -18.45 17.30 3.33
CA PRO A 347 -17.35 16.34 3.19
C PRO A 347 -16.69 16.09 4.55
N ARG A 348 -16.39 14.84 4.90
CA ARG A 348 -15.77 14.52 6.21
C ARG A 348 -14.26 14.76 6.24
N GLY A 349 -13.63 15.04 5.11
CA GLY A 349 -12.18 15.20 5.01
C GLY A 349 -11.43 13.89 5.27
N VAL A 350 -10.20 13.97 5.78
CA VAL A 350 -9.42 12.77 6.13
C VAL A 350 -9.90 12.24 7.47
N VAL A 351 -10.44 11.04 7.47
CA VAL A 351 -10.88 10.33 8.69
C VAL A 351 -10.04 9.07 8.96
N SER A 352 -9.35 8.56 7.94
CA SER A 352 -8.43 7.43 8.04
C SER A 352 -7.03 7.89 7.64
N ASN A 353 -6.09 7.83 8.57
CA ASN A 353 -4.73 8.33 8.37
C ASN A 353 -3.77 7.16 8.13
N PHE A 354 -2.75 7.40 7.31
CA PHE A 354 -1.64 6.49 7.11
C PHE A 354 -0.37 7.10 7.71
N LYS A 355 0.12 6.49 8.78
CA LYS A 355 1.36 6.92 9.46
C LYS A 355 2.11 5.68 9.90
N GLN A 356 3.40 5.83 10.17
CA GLN A 356 4.13 4.80 10.91
C GLN A 356 4.08 3.42 10.22
N GLY A 357 4.00 3.43 8.87
CA GLY A 357 3.98 2.25 8.02
C GLY A 357 2.62 1.54 7.90
N GLY A 358 1.55 2.09 8.48
CA GLY A 358 0.24 1.45 8.51
C GLY A 358 -0.95 2.40 8.62
N LEU A 359 -2.16 1.84 8.60
CA LEU A 359 -3.39 2.58 8.85
C LEU A 359 -3.56 2.82 10.35
N VAL A 360 -3.75 4.08 10.76
CA VAL A 360 -3.88 4.48 12.16
C VAL A 360 -5.27 4.13 12.68
N ILE A 361 -5.32 3.21 13.64
CA ILE A 361 -6.55 2.76 14.31
C ILE A 361 -6.93 3.71 15.44
N PHE A 362 -5.94 4.09 16.26
CA PHE A 362 -6.07 5.15 17.24
C PHE A 362 -4.70 5.80 17.49
N GLU A 363 -4.73 7.06 17.90
CA GLU A 363 -3.56 7.83 18.33
C GLU A 363 -4.02 8.73 19.50
N LYS A 364 -3.33 8.66 20.64
CA LYS A 364 -3.58 9.48 21.83
C LYS A 364 -2.27 9.79 22.51
N GLU A 365 -2.00 11.09 22.74
CA GLU A 365 -0.83 11.57 23.49
C GLU A 365 0.51 11.03 22.94
N GLY A 366 0.63 10.92 21.61
CA GLY A 366 1.83 10.40 20.93
C GLY A 366 1.92 8.88 20.88
N HIS A 367 0.99 8.16 21.52
CA HIS A 367 0.89 6.70 21.46
C HIS A 367 -0.21 6.25 20.51
N GLY A 368 0.07 5.29 19.63
CA GLY A 368 -0.92 4.82 18.69
C GLY A 368 -0.82 3.35 18.33
N LEU A 369 -1.88 2.85 17.70
CA LEU A 369 -1.94 1.52 17.08
C LEU A 369 -2.12 1.70 15.59
N VAL A 370 -1.27 1.05 14.79
CA VAL A 370 -1.47 0.94 13.34
C VAL A 370 -1.62 -0.51 12.91
N THR A 371 -2.35 -0.73 11.83
CA THR A 371 -2.39 -2.03 11.14
C THR A 371 -1.55 -2.01 9.88
N SER A 372 -1.03 -3.17 9.50
CA SER A 372 -0.55 -3.42 8.15
C SER A 372 -1.64 -3.11 7.11
N ILE A 373 -1.23 -2.83 5.86
CA ILE A 373 -2.14 -2.42 4.77
C ILE A 373 -3.09 -3.55 4.37
N LEU A 374 -2.68 -4.80 4.54
CA LEU A 374 -3.44 -5.98 4.12
C LEU A 374 -3.28 -7.13 5.09
N ASP A 375 -4.23 -8.06 5.03
CA ASP A 375 -4.14 -9.32 5.74
C ASP A 375 -3.00 -10.19 5.18
N LEU A 376 -2.18 -10.74 6.07
CA LEU A 376 -0.98 -11.50 5.69
C LEU A 376 -1.30 -12.94 5.25
N GLY A 377 -2.53 -13.38 5.51
CA GLY A 377 -3.14 -14.55 4.90
C GLY A 377 -3.80 -15.47 5.90
N VAL A 378 -3.93 -16.75 5.54
CA VAL A 378 -4.56 -17.76 6.38
C VAL A 378 -3.49 -18.77 6.81
N MET A 379 -3.16 -18.79 8.09
CA MET A 379 -2.13 -19.67 8.67
C MET A 379 -2.59 -20.23 10.01
N LYS A 380 -1.91 -21.26 10.51
CA LYS A 380 -2.07 -21.70 11.90
C LYS A 380 -1.57 -20.61 12.85
N TRP A 381 -2.02 -20.61 14.11
CA TRP A 381 -1.70 -19.52 15.03
C TRP A 381 -0.19 -19.29 15.21
N LYS A 382 0.59 -20.37 15.42
CA LYS A 382 2.05 -20.26 15.61
C LYS A 382 2.75 -19.68 14.37
N GLU A 383 2.35 -20.14 13.19
CA GLU A 383 2.86 -19.65 11.91
C GLU A 383 2.48 -18.19 11.70
N ALA A 384 1.23 -17.80 11.99
CA ALA A 384 0.75 -16.43 11.91
C ALA A 384 1.53 -15.50 12.87
N ASN A 385 1.76 -15.95 14.10
CA ASN A 385 2.51 -15.18 15.10
C ASN A 385 3.98 -14.98 14.67
N SER A 386 4.65 -16.04 14.20
CA SER A 386 5.99 -15.94 13.61
C SER A 386 6.01 -15.02 12.39
N ALA A 387 5.05 -15.16 11.47
CA ALA A 387 4.97 -14.34 10.28
C ALA A 387 4.78 -12.85 10.58
N CYS A 388 4.03 -12.49 11.64
CA CYS A 388 3.95 -11.11 12.10
C CYS A 388 5.29 -10.62 12.68
N ASN A 389 5.91 -11.40 13.56
CA ASN A 389 7.16 -11.01 14.24
C ASN A 389 8.37 -10.93 13.31
N GLU A 390 8.33 -11.63 12.17
CA GLU A 390 9.36 -11.60 11.13
C GLU A 390 9.02 -10.61 10.00
N LEU A 391 7.86 -9.94 10.06
CA LEU A 391 7.45 -8.99 9.03
C LEU A 391 8.31 -7.73 9.10
N ILE A 392 8.97 -7.42 7.99
CA ILE A 392 9.59 -6.12 7.75
C ILE A 392 8.76 -5.41 6.68
N SER A 393 8.11 -4.32 7.05
CA SER A 393 7.22 -3.57 6.14
C SER A 393 7.29 -2.07 6.42
N ASN A 394 7.42 -1.26 5.37
CA ASN A 394 7.54 0.20 5.44
C ASN A 394 8.66 0.70 6.38
N GLY A 395 9.76 -0.05 6.47
CA GLY A 395 10.90 0.31 7.33
C GLY A 395 10.74 -0.07 8.80
N PHE A 396 9.68 -0.81 9.16
CA PHE A 396 9.42 -1.27 10.53
C PHE A 396 9.50 -2.79 10.62
N ASP A 397 10.13 -3.28 11.69
CA ASP A 397 10.35 -4.71 12.00
C ASP A 397 9.75 -5.13 13.37
N ASP A 398 8.99 -4.26 14.01
CA ASP A 398 8.31 -4.44 15.31
C ASP A 398 6.83 -4.85 15.17
N TRP A 399 6.48 -5.47 14.04
CA TRP A 399 5.13 -5.96 13.76
C TRP A 399 4.79 -7.18 14.61
N ARG A 400 3.54 -7.29 15.04
CA ARG A 400 3.04 -8.42 15.86
C ARG A 400 1.57 -8.70 15.61
N LEU A 401 1.10 -9.84 16.09
CA LEU A 401 -0.31 -10.18 16.08
C LEU A 401 -1.07 -9.33 17.14
N PRO A 402 -2.26 -8.76 16.81
CA PRO A 402 -3.02 -7.94 17.75
C PRO A 402 -3.56 -8.77 18.90
N ASN A 403 -3.61 -8.19 20.10
CA ASN A 403 -4.37 -8.79 21.18
C ASN A 403 -5.89 -8.65 20.94
N LYS A 404 -6.70 -9.33 21.74
CA LYS A 404 -8.17 -9.33 21.60
C LYS A 404 -8.78 -7.91 21.57
N ASN A 405 -8.32 -7.00 22.43
CA ASN A 405 -8.88 -5.65 22.54
C ASN A 405 -8.45 -4.76 21.36
N GLU A 406 -7.21 -4.93 20.89
CA GLU A 406 -6.72 -4.27 19.68
C GLU A 406 -7.49 -4.77 18.46
N LEU A 407 -7.72 -6.07 18.34
CA LEU A 407 -8.50 -6.65 17.24
C LEU A 407 -9.95 -6.14 17.26
N ASP A 408 -10.57 -6.01 18.44
CA ASP A 408 -11.89 -5.40 18.57
C ASP A 408 -11.90 -3.93 18.12
N SER A 409 -10.88 -3.17 18.53
CA SER A 409 -10.71 -1.76 18.13
C SER A 409 -10.53 -1.61 16.62
N ILE A 410 -9.76 -2.50 16.00
CA ILE A 410 -9.58 -2.60 14.55
C ILE A 410 -10.93 -2.86 13.88
N ILE A 411 -11.67 -3.87 14.34
CA ILE A 411 -12.96 -4.22 13.75
C ILE A 411 -13.95 -3.07 13.86
N ASN A 412 -14.01 -2.42 15.01
CA ASN A 412 -14.84 -1.24 15.24
C ASN A 412 -14.43 -0.10 14.32
N TYR A 413 -13.13 0.15 14.15
CA TYR A 413 -12.59 1.16 13.23
C TYR A 413 -13.00 0.89 11.78
N TYR A 414 -12.72 -0.30 11.24
CA TYR A 414 -13.08 -0.63 9.86
C TYR A 414 -14.60 -0.62 9.66
N THR A 415 -15.36 -1.04 10.67
CA THR A 415 -16.84 -1.01 10.64
C THR A 415 -17.38 0.41 10.76
N SER A 416 -16.73 1.29 11.53
CA SER A 416 -17.13 2.69 11.73
C SER A 416 -16.67 3.60 10.61
N TYR A 417 -15.69 3.17 9.81
CA TYR A 417 -15.26 3.86 8.57
C TYR A 417 -15.62 3.18 7.25
N GLY A 418 -16.21 1.98 7.23
CA GLY A 418 -16.83 1.39 6.02
C GLY A 418 -15.78 0.96 5.02
N LEU A 419 -14.53 0.99 5.48
CA LEU A 419 -13.39 0.38 4.87
C LEU A 419 -13.70 -1.10 4.71
N GLY A 420 -13.48 -1.63 3.51
CA GLY A 420 -13.65 -3.04 3.27
C GLY A 420 -12.69 -3.84 4.16
N PHE A 421 -13.22 -4.63 5.10
CA PHE A 421 -12.51 -5.82 5.56
C PHE A 421 -12.15 -6.62 4.29
N LEU A 422 -10.90 -7.03 4.13
CA LEU A 422 -10.46 -7.81 2.99
C LEU A 422 -11.06 -9.22 3.06
N ARG A 423 -12.36 -9.32 2.73
CA ARG A 423 -13.20 -10.53 2.78
C ARG A 423 -12.79 -11.64 1.80
N TYR A 424 -11.61 -11.56 1.19
CA TYR A 424 -11.20 -12.44 0.11
C TYR A 424 -9.77 -12.94 0.30
N TYR A 425 -9.68 -14.09 0.95
CA TYR A 425 -8.52 -14.97 0.85
C TYR A 425 -8.89 -16.18 0.00
N GLU A 426 -8.23 -16.29 -1.16
CA GLU A 426 -8.30 -17.50 -1.99
C GLU A 426 -7.23 -18.48 -1.51
N GLN A 427 -7.65 -19.60 -0.92
CA GLN A 427 -6.80 -20.76 -0.70
C GLN A 427 -7.25 -21.86 -1.67
N ASN A 428 -6.35 -22.31 -2.54
CA ASN A 428 -6.56 -23.46 -3.43
C ASN A 428 -7.82 -23.41 -4.31
N GLY A 429 -8.21 -22.24 -4.81
CA GLY A 429 -9.36 -22.10 -5.72
C GLY A 429 -10.74 -22.27 -5.05
N ASP A 430 -10.79 -22.32 -3.72
CA ASP A 430 -12.03 -22.37 -2.94
C ASP A 430 -12.23 -20.99 -2.27
N THR A 431 -13.21 -20.21 -2.74
CA THR A 431 -13.57 -18.92 -2.14
C THR A 431 -14.33 -19.17 -0.84
N ARG A 432 -13.60 -19.43 0.25
CA ARG A 432 -14.19 -19.41 1.59
C ARG A 432 -14.14 -17.98 2.11
N THR A 433 -15.28 -17.42 2.47
CA THR A 433 -15.34 -16.24 3.33
C THR A 433 -14.82 -16.63 4.71
N PHE A 434 -13.51 -16.53 4.91
CA PHE A 434 -12.92 -16.54 6.23
C PHE A 434 -13.27 -15.19 6.86
N ASN A 435 -14.22 -15.21 7.77
CA ASN A 435 -14.59 -14.04 8.54
C ASN A 435 -14.00 -14.14 9.95
N SER A 436 -12.82 -14.76 10.05
CA SER A 436 -12.25 -15.17 11.30
C SER A 436 -10.78 -14.81 11.41
N TYR A 437 -10.45 -14.03 12.43
CA TYR A 437 -9.12 -13.44 12.63
C TYR A 437 -8.47 -13.93 13.91
N TRP A 438 -7.19 -14.29 13.80
CA TRP A 438 -6.34 -14.58 14.95
C TRP A 438 -6.09 -13.33 15.79
N SER A 439 -6.06 -13.52 17.10
CA SER A 439 -5.45 -12.60 18.06
C SER A 439 -4.30 -13.29 18.81
N SER A 440 -3.39 -12.51 19.40
CA SER A 440 -2.30 -13.01 20.24
C SER A 440 -2.75 -13.42 21.64
N THR A 441 -3.99 -13.12 22.03
CA THR A 441 -4.54 -13.49 23.34
C THR A 441 -4.85 -14.98 23.39
N GLN A 442 -4.31 -15.66 24.40
CA GLN A 442 -4.59 -17.05 24.73
C GLN A 442 -5.38 -17.10 26.06
N ALA A 443 -6.34 -18.01 26.19
CA ALA A 443 -6.96 -18.35 27.47
C ALA A 443 -6.90 -19.87 27.65
N ASP A 444 -6.16 -20.34 28.66
CA ASP A 444 -5.94 -21.77 28.91
C ASP A 444 -5.39 -22.55 27.69
N ARG A 445 -6.23 -23.34 27.00
CA ARG A 445 -5.92 -24.07 25.75
C ARG A 445 -6.57 -23.45 24.51
N ASP A 446 -7.29 -22.35 24.69
CA ASP A 446 -8.10 -21.71 23.66
C ASP A 446 -7.44 -20.47 23.07
N TYR A 447 -7.67 -20.29 21.77
CA TYR A 447 -7.27 -19.11 21.02
C TYR A 447 -8.46 -18.20 20.78
N PHE A 448 -8.31 -16.90 21.03
CA PHE A 448 -9.36 -15.93 20.74
C PHE A 448 -9.39 -15.62 19.25
N ILE A 449 -10.51 -15.96 18.63
CA ILE A 449 -10.82 -15.62 17.25
C ILE A 449 -12.04 -14.72 17.22
N TYR A 450 -11.95 -13.64 16.47
CA TYR A 450 -13.14 -12.90 16.09
C TYR A 450 -13.89 -13.67 15.00
N ILE A 451 -15.17 -14.00 15.17
CA ILE A 451 -15.98 -14.67 14.13
C ILE A 451 -17.05 -13.69 13.62
N ASN A 452 -17.12 -13.50 12.31
CA ASN A 452 -18.18 -12.76 11.63
C ASN A 452 -18.89 -13.65 10.60
N THR A 453 -19.52 -14.73 11.07
CA THR A 453 -20.39 -15.55 10.21
C THR A 453 -21.85 -15.10 10.37
N PRO A 454 -22.74 -15.36 9.39
CA PRO A 454 -24.16 -15.05 9.51
C PRO A 454 -24.81 -15.65 10.79
N ALA A 455 -24.30 -16.78 11.28
CA ALA A 455 -24.77 -17.46 12.49
C ALA A 455 -24.16 -16.92 13.79
N ASN A 456 -22.95 -16.37 13.76
CA ASN A 456 -22.26 -15.77 14.90
C ASN A 456 -21.66 -14.43 14.45
N ARG A 457 -22.43 -13.35 14.58
CA ARG A 457 -21.97 -11.98 14.31
C ARG A 457 -21.30 -11.40 15.55
N ASN A 458 -20.15 -10.75 15.37
CA ASN A 458 -19.51 -9.88 16.37
C ASN A 458 -19.24 -10.56 17.72
N LYS A 459 -18.74 -11.80 17.72
CA LYS A 459 -18.35 -12.47 18.95
C LYS A 459 -16.93 -13.00 18.86
N PHE A 460 -16.18 -12.79 19.93
CA PHE A 460 -14.96 -13.53 20.19
C PHE A 460 -15.35 -14.92 20.66
N ASN A 461 -14.84 -15.93 19.96
CA ASN A 461 -14.97 -17.32 20.37
C ASN A 461 -13.60 -17.88 20.72
N ASN A 462 -13.63 -18.83 21.64
CA ASN A 462 -12.53 -19.71 21.95
C ASN A 462 -12.47 -20.83 20.91
N THR A 463 -11.28 -21.17 20.42
CA THR A 463 -11.05 -22.41 19.68
C THR A 463 -9.92 -23.19 20.33
N ASP A 464 -10.15 -24.48 20.55
CA ASP A 464 -9.11 -25.45 20.95
C ASP A 464 -8.22 -25.86 19.75
N SER A 465 -8.58 -25.44 18.52
CA SER A 465 -7.94 -25.93 17.30
C SER A 465 -6.88 -24.98 16.76
N GLU A 466 -5.68 -25.02 17.36
CA GLU A 466 -4.42 -24.42 16.83
C GLU A 466 -4.11 -24.84 15.39
N ASN A 467 -4.67 -25.97 14.97
CA ASN A 467 -4.42 -26.59 13.69
C ASN A 467 -5.29 -26.06 12.55
N LEU A 468 -6.31 -25.24 12.85
CA LEU A 468 -7.10 -24.56 11.82
C LEU A 468 -6.41 -23.27 11.38
N GLY A 469 -6.50 -22.96 10.09
CA GLY A 469 -6.01 -21.70 9.54
C GLY A 469 -7.05 -20.61 9.68
N TYR A 470 -6.65 -19.44 10.20
CA TYR A 470 -7.48 -18.23 10.23
C TYR A 470 -6.72 -17.03 9.68
N LEU A 471 -7.46 -15.98 9.32
CA LEU A 471 -6.88 -14.73 8.84
C LEU A 471 -6.07 -14.07 9.95
N PHE A 472 -5.08 -13.28 9.57
CA PHE A 472 -4.35 -12.45 10.51
C PHE A 472 -3.88 -11.17 9.86
N ILE A 473 -3.88 -10.11 10.66
CA ILE A 473 -3.38 -8.78 10.31
C ILE A 473 -2.29 -8.45 11.32
N ALA A 474 -1.18 -7.86 10.85
CA ALA A 474 -0.14 -7.38 11.75
C ALA A 474 -0.49 -6.00 12.27
N VAL A 475 -0.10 -5.73 13.51
CA VAL A 475 -0.16 -4.43 14.16
C VAL A 475 1.19 -4.04 14.72
N ARG A 476 1.41 -2.75 14.89
CA ARG A 476 2.50 -2.19 15.69
C ARG A 476 2.01 -1.00 16.49
N THR A 477 2.73 -0.67 17.54
CA THR A 477 2.48 0.51 18.38
C THR A 477 3.61 1.50 18.20
N PHE A 478 3.31 2.79 18.29
CA PHE A 478 4.30 3.87 18.25
C PHE A 478 4.07 4.85 19.38
#